data_AF-A0A7R9Z937-F1
#
_entry.id   AF-A0A7R9Z937-F1
#
_cell.length_a   1.000
_cell.length_b   1.000
_cell.length_c   1.000
_cell.angle_alpha   90.00
_cell.angle_beta   90.00
_cell.angle_gamma   90.00
#
_symmetry.space_group_name_H-M   'P 1'
#
loop_
_entity.id
_entity.type
_entity.pdbx_description
1 polymer ?
#
loop_
_entity_poly.entity_id
_entity_poly.type
_entity_poly.pdbx_seq_one_letter_code
_entity_poly.pdbx_strand_id
1 'polypeptide(L)'
;NVSFPRTDTGDKFEMIARLIDGHEIRGKNRDLFFVELHGYDHHNQIKSNADSKLKEVNDALEALVEELKHQGRWNEVAIIATSDFGRTLSPNSNEGSDHAWGGHYWMLGGSVKGGQILNKYPDDLSNTSPLNTGRGR
;
A
#
# COMPACT_ATOMS: atom_id res chain seq x y z
N ASN A 1 12.41 -10.17 16.34
CA ASN A 1 13.34 -11.05 15.57
C ASN A 1 12.58 -11.91 14.56
N VAL A 2 11.67 -11.28 13.80
CA VAL A 2 10.94 -11.85 12.66
C VAL A 2 11.84 -11.78 11.42
N SER A 3 11.74 -12.80 10.56
CA SER A 3 12.46 -12.81 9.28
C SER A 3 11.67 -12.04 8.22
N PHE A 4 12.24 -10.97 7.68
CA PHE A 4 11.65 -10.23 6.57
C PHE A 4 11.97 -10.88 5.22
N PRO A 5 11.05 -10.82 4.23
CA PRO A 5 11.32 -11.30 2.88
C PRO A 5 12.45 -10.51 2.24
N ARG A 6 13.38 -11.19 1.56
CA ARG A 6 14.53 -10.56 0.89
C ARG A 6 14.11 -9.94 -0.43
N THR A 7 13.48 -8.78 -0.32
CA THR A 7 12.95 -7.94 -1.39
C THR A 7 13.23 -6.50 -1.02
N ASP A 8 13.20 -5.58 -1.99
CA ASP A 8 13.40 -4.15 -1.73
C ASP A 8 12.40 -3.63 -0.68
N THR A 9 11.13 -4.01 -0.79
CA THR A 9 10.10 -3.65 0.19
C THR A 9 10.37 -4.25 1.57
N GLY A 10 10.75 -5.53 1.63
CA GLY A 10 11.04 -6.22 2.88
C GLY A 10 12.25 -5.65 3.61
N ASP A 11 13.33 -5.34 2.90
CA ASP A 11 14.55 -4.75 3.48
C ASP A 11 14.28 -3.33 4.02
N LYS A 12 13.47 -2.52 3.30
CA LYS A 12 13.02 -1.21 3.77
C LYS A 12 12.18 -1.32 5.06
N PHE A 13 11.24 -2.26 5.12
CA PHE A 13 10.41 -2.45 6.31
C PHE A 13 11.18 -3.03 7.49
N GLU A 14 12.15 -3.91 7.25
CA GLU A 14 13.06 -4.38 8.30
C GLU A 14 13.84 -3.22 8.91
N MET A 15 14.38 -2.32 8.09
CA MET A 15 15.06 -1.13 8.57
C MET A 15 14.13 -0.24 9.40
N ILE A 16 12.89 -0.03 8.95
CA ILE A 16 11.91 0.77 9.69
C ILE A 16 11.58 0.13 11.05
N ALA A 17 11.39 -1.18 11.12
CA ALA A 17 11.15 -1.88 12.38
C ALA A 17 12.32 -1.69 13.37
N ARG A 18 13.56 -1.74 12.89
CA ARG A 18 14.76 -1.46 13.71
C ARG A 18 14.82 -0.01 14.17
N LEU A 19 14.46 0.94 13.31
CA LEU A 19 14.42 2.36 13.67
C LEU A 19 13.36 2.63 14.72
N ILE A 20 12.18 2.01 14.59
CA ILE A 20 11.09 2.08 15.57
C ILE A 20 11.57 1.52 16.91
N ASP A 21 12.14 0.31 16.95
CA ASP A 21 12.65 -0.28 18.20
C ASP A 21 13.69 0.61 18.90
N GLY A 22 14.60 1.20 18.11
CA GLY A 22 15.63 2.11 18.61
C GLY A 22 15.17 3.55 18.90
N HIS A 23 13.87 3.87 18.87
CA HIS A 23 13.40 5.26 18.96
C HIS A 23 13.82 5.96 20.26
N GLU A 24 13.88 5.24 21.38
CA GLU A 24 14.28 5.78 22.70
C GLU A 24 15.75 6.21 22.69
N ILE A 25 16.62 5.35 22.15
CA ILE A 25 18.06 5.62 22.02
C ILE A 25 18.29 6.78 21.04
N ARG A 26 17.45 6.89 19.99
CA ARG A 26 17.46 8.03 19.06
C ARG A 26 16.83 9.31 19.64
N GLY A 27 16.25 9.25 20.85
CA GLY A 27 15.56 10.35 21.50
C GLY A 27 14.35 10.86 20.71
N LYS A 28 13.65 9.97 20.00
CA LYS A 28 12.48 10.30 19.17
C LYS A 28 11.19 9.86 19.85
N ASN A 29 10.27 10.80 19.98
CA ASN A 29 8.91 10.57 20.49
C ASN A 29 7.88 10.44 19.37
N ARG A 30 8.27 10.77 18.13
CA ARG A 30 7.45 10.63 16.93
C ARG A 30 8.37 10.59 15.71
N ASP A 31 8.27 9.53 14.93
CA ASP A 31 8.97 9.39 13.67
C ASP A 31 7.97 9.41 12.51
N LEU A 32 8.46 9.84 11.35
CA LEU A 32 7.77 9.71 10.07
C LEU A 32 8.74 9.04 9.11
N PHE A 33 8.30 7.92 8.54
CA PHE A 33 9.07 7.18 7.54
C PHE A 33 8.32 7.28 6.21
N PHE A 34 9.05 7.61 5.15
CA PHE A 34 8.52 7.63 3.79
C PHE A 34 9.12 6.46 3.01
N VAL A 35 8.24 5.66 2.39
CA VAL A 35 8.64 4.48 1.62
C VAL A 35 8.05 4.60 0.23
N GLU A 36 8.94 4.59 -0.77
CA GLU A 36 8.54 4.56 -2.17
C GLU A 36 8.59 3.12 -2.69
N LEU A 37 7.50 2.74 -3.37
CA LEU A 37 7.37 1.47 -4.07
C LEU A 37 7.24 1.78 -5.56
N HIS A 38 8.18 1.28 -6.36
CA HIS A 38 8.22 1.55 -7.79
C HIS A 38 7.73 0.36 -8.63
N GLY A 39 7.51 0.63 -9.92
CA GLY A 39 7.13 -0.38 -10.89
C GLY A 39 5.65 -0.72 -10.83
N TYR A 40 4.79 0.29 -10.66
CA TYR A 40 3.34 0.18 -10.81
C TYR A 40 2.84 0.76 -12.13
N ASP A 41 3.73 1.37 -12.93
CA ASP A 41 3.36 2.00 -14.21
C ASP A 41 3.28 1.00 -15.37
N HIS A 42 2.30 0.10 -15.27
CA HIS A 42 2.04 -0.91 -16.30
C HIS A 42 0.88 -0.48 -17.20
N HIS A 43 1.00 -0.76 -18.49
CA HIS A 43 -0.04 -0.47 -19.50
C HIS A 43 -0.59 -1.72 -20.18
N ASN A 44 -0.13 -2.90 -19.77
CA ASN A 44 -0.58 -4.22 -20.19
C ASN A 44 -0.37 -5.20 -19.03
N GLN A 45 -0.93 -6.41 -19.12
CA GLN A 45 -0.73 -7.49 -18.15
C GLN A 45 -0.96 -7.04 -16.68
N ILE A 46 -1.91 -6.13 -16.48
CA ILE A 46 -2.10 -5.41 -15.21
C ILE A 46 -2.34 -6.40 -14.07
N LYS A 47 -3.14 -7.44 -14.32
CA LYS A 47 -3.44 -8.46 -13.31
C LYS A 47 -2.18 -9.16 -12.81
N SER A 48 -1.37 -9.74 -13.70
CA SER A 48 -0.18 -10.49 -13.28
C SER A 48 0.86 -9.59 -12.61
N ASN A 49 1.03 -8.36 -13.10
CA ASN A 49 1.92 -7.39 -12.49
C ASN A 49 1.43 -6.97 -11.09
N ALA A 50 0.14 -6.68 -10.94
CA ALA A 50 -0.48 -6.34 -9.67
C ALA A 50 -0.41 -7.51 -8.68
N ASP A 51 -0.72 -8.74 -9.09
CA ASP A 51 -0.64 -9.92 -8.23
C ASP A 51 0.78 -10.09 -7.65
N SER A 52 1.81 -9.96 -8.49
CA SER A 52 3.22 -10.04 -8.06
C SER A 52 3.59 -8.92 -7.09
N LYS A 53 3.27 -7.67 -7.44
CA LYS A 53 3.62 -6.48 -6.64
C LYS A 53 2.88 -6.44 -5.31
N LEU A 54 1.58 -6.72 -5.31
CA LEU A 54 0.78 -6.75 -4.09
C LEU A 54 1.18 -7.91 -3.18
N LYS A 55 1.62 -9.04 -3.75
CA LYS A 55 2.19 -10.13 -2.94
C LYS A 55 3.46 -9.69 -2.21
N GLU A 56 4.40 -9.03 -2.89
CA GLU A 56 5.62 -8.52 -2.24
C GLU A 56 5.28 -7.58 -1.07
N VAL A 57 4.36 -6.63 -1.31
CA VAL A 57 3.91 -5.69 -0.26
C VAL A 57 3.23 -6.42 0.89
N ASN A 58 2.35 -7.38 0.60
CA ASN A 58 1.63 -8.13 1.63
C ASN A 58 2.59 -8.95 2.51
N ASP A 59 3.52 -9.69 1.92
CA ASP A 59 4.50 -10.50 2.65
C ASP A 59 5.41 -9.60 3.54
N ALA A 60 5.82 -8.43 3.03
CA ALA A 60 6.62 -7.48 3.80
C ALA A 60 5.82 -6.81 4.93
N LEU A 61 4.57 -6.42 4.68
CA LEU A 61 3.68 -5.86 5.71
C LEU A 61 3.38 -6.88 6.80
N GLU A 62 3.19 -8.14 6.47
CA GLU A 62 2.97 -9.22 7.45
C GLU A 62 4.15 -9.32 8.40
N ALA A 63 5.38 -9.39 7.86
CA ALA A 63 6.60 -9.39 8.67
C ALA A 63 6.76 -8.13 9.53
N LEU A 64 6.45 -6.95 8.97
CA LEU A 64 6.49 -5.68 9.72
C LEU A 64 5.51 -5.68 10.88
N VAL A 65 4.25 -6.09 10.64
CA VAL A 65 3.21 -6.15 11.67
C VAL A 65 3.59 -7.15 12.76
N GLU A 66 4.11 -8.32 12.39
CA GLU A 66 4.57 -9.33 13.34
C GLU A 66 5.72 -8.79 14.21
N GLU A 67 6.71 -8.14 13.60
CA GLU A 67 7.85 -7.57 14.33
C GLU A 67 7.41 -6.43 15.26
N LEU A 68 6.55 -5.53 14.81
CA LEU A 68 6.02 -4.44 15.65
C LEU A 68 5.19 -4.96 16.83
N LYS A 69 4.48 -6.08 16.66
CA LYS A 69 3.80 -6.76 17.77
C LYS A 69 4.81 -7.36 18.74
N HIS A 70 5.86 -8.02 18.24
CA HIS A 70 6.95 -8.55 19.06
C HIS A 70 7.66 -7.47 19.88
N GLN A 71 7.86 -6.29 19.30
CA GLN A 71 8.45 -5.12 19.96
C GLN A 71 7.48 -4.42 20.94
N GLY A 72 6.20 -4.81 20.98
CA GLY A 72 5.18 -4.14 21.78
C GLY A 72 4.77 -2.76 21.25
N ARG A 73 5.16 -2.40 20.03
CA ARG A 73 4.96 -1.07 19.42
C ARG A 73 3.81 -0.99 18.42
N TRP A 74 3.17 -2.12 18.09
CA TRP A 74 2.11 -2.17 17.08
C TRP A 74 0.97 -1.14 17.29
N ASN A 75 0.59 -0.89 18.54
CA ASN A 75 -0.48 0.07 18.87
C ASN A 75 -0.06 1.54 18.74
N GLU A 76 1.22 1.81 18.53
CA GLU A 76 1.79 3.16 18.38
C GLU A 76 2.05 3.53 16.91
N VAL A 77 1.80 2.61 15.97
CA VAL A 77 2.12 2.77 14.56
C VAL A 77 0.85 2.85 13.70
N ALA A 78 0.84 3.80 12.77
CA ALA A 78 -0.12 3.89 11.67
C ALA A 78 0.65 3.90 10.34
N ILE A 79 0.26 3.02 9.44
CA ILE A 79 0.80 2.88 8.08
C ILE A 79 -0.30 3.35 7.13
N ILE A 80 0.05 4.27 6.24
CA ILE A 80 -0.85 4.85 5.23
C ILE A 80 -0.23 4.58 3.88
N ALA A 81 -0.99 3.98 2.97
CA ALA A 81 -0.58 3.83 1.59
C ALA A 81 -1.37 4.77 0.70
N THR A 82 -0.62 5.52 -0.09
CA THR A 82 -1.13 6.39 -1.14
C THR A 82 -0.49 6.05 -2.47
N SER A 83 -1.08 6.57 -3.53
CA SER A 83 -0.58 6.49 -4.90
C SER A 83 -0.68 7.87 -5.54
N ASP A 84 0.30 8.16 -6.36
CA ASP A 84 0.47 9.35 -7.20
C ASP A 84 -0.52 9.41 -8.36
N PHE A 85 -1.05 8.26 -8.82
CA PHE A 85 -2.06 8.20 -9.87
C PHE A 85 -3.14 7.15 -9.59
N GLY A 86 -4.31 7.35 -10.21
CA GLY A 86 -5.38 6.36 -10.29
C GLY A 86 -5.31 5.53 -11.57
N ARG A 87 -6.20 4.55 -11.71
CA ARG A 87 -6.35 3.74 -12.93
C ARG A 87 -7.76 3.86 -13.50
N THR A 88 -7.86 3.84 -14.83
CA THR A 88 -9.17 3.90 -15.49
C THR A 88 -10.03 2.70 -15.09
N LEU A 89 -11.33 2.92 -14.90
CA LEU A 89 -12.29 1.84 -14.60
C LEU A 89 -12.34 0.79 -15.73
N SER A 90 -12.19 1.25 -16.98
CA SER A 90 -12.28 0.39 -18.15
C SER A 90 -10.93 0.09 -18.81
N PRO A 91 -10.80 -1.06 -19.49
CA PRO A 91 -9.57 -1.44 -20.17
C PRO A 91 -9.18 -0.48 -21.30
N ASN A 92 -7.88 -0.35 -21.58
CA ASN A 92 -7.35 0.32 -22.76
C ASN A 92 -7.31 -0.62 -23.98
N SER A 93 -6.80 -0.16 -25.12
CA SER A 93 -6.77 -0.93 -26.38
C SER A 93 -5.86 -2.17 -26.33
N ASN A 94 -5.00 -2.28 -25.32
CA ASN A 94 -4.04 -3.37 -25.14
C ASN A 94 -4.44 -4.32 -23.99
N GLU A 95 -5.73 -4.36 -23.65
CA GLU A 95 -6.27 -5.15 -22.52
C GLU A 95 -5.63 -4.76 -21.16
N GLY A 96 -5.05 -3.57 -21.06
CA GLY A 96 -4.48 -2.99 -19.84
C GLY A 96 -5.34 -1.87 -19.26
N SER A 97 -4.75 -0.94 -18.52
CA SER A 97 -5.43 0.23 -17.95
C SER A 97 -4.57 1.48 -18.10
N ASP A 98 -5.19 2.63 -18.31
CA ASP A 98 -4.49 3.92 -18.37
C ASP A 98 -4.50 4.62 -17.01
N HIS A 99 -3.78 5.74 -16.90
CA HIS A 99 -3.84 6.61 -15.73
C HIS A 99 -5.21 7.29 -15.61
N ALA A 100 -5.64 7.55 -14.39
CA ALA A 100 -6.89 8.23 -14.09
C ALA A 100 -6.83 8.99 -12.77
N TRP A 101 -7.93 9.68 -12.45
CA TRP A 101 -8.07 10.51 -11.26
C TRP A 101 -8.49 9.73 -10.01
N GLY A 102 -9.17 8.59 -10.18
CA GLY A 102 -9.72 7.79 -9.10
C GLY A 102 -8.77 6.68 -8.65
N GLY A 103 -8.52 6.60 -7.34
CA GLY A 103 -7.68 5.56 -6.73
C GLY A 103 -8.17 5.16 -5.35
N HIS A 104 -7.50 4.16 -4.77
CA HIS A 104 -7.77 3.71 -3.41
C HIS A 104 -6.59 4.05 -2.51
N TYR A 105 -6.92 4.57 -1.33
CA TYR A 105 -5.98 4.69 -0.22
C TYR A 105 -6.42 3.75 0.89
N TRP A 106 -5.45 3.24 1.63
CA TRP A 106 -5.72 2.39 2.78
C TRP A 106 -4.81 2.77 3.94
N MET A 107 -5.27 2.40 5.13
CA MET A 107 -4.54 2.61 6.38
C MET A 107 -4.63 1.34 7.23
N LEU A 108 -3.54 0.99 7.89
CA LEU A 108 -3.47 -0.10 8.87
C LEU A 108 -2.61 0.33 10.07
N GLY A 109 -2.89 -0.20 11.25
CA GLY A 109 -2.19 0.15 12.48
C GLY A 109 -2.90 -0.40 13.71
N GLY A 110 -2.20 -0.60 14.82
CA GLY A 110 -2.78 -1.25 16.00
C GLY A 110 -3.89 -0.44 16.68
N SER A 111 -3.78 0.90 16.63
CA SER A 111 -4.81 1.81 17.13
C SER A 111 -5.74 2.36 16.05
N VAL A 112 -5.57 1.93 14.79
CA VAL A 112 -6.47 2.31 13.69
C VAL A 112 -7.78 1.55 13.85
N LYS A 113 -8.92 2.26 13.77
CA LYS A 113 -10.26 1.65 13.75
C LYS A 113 -10.52 0.98 12.39
N GLY A 114 -9.86 -0.15 12.18
CA GLY A 114 -9.93 -0.93 10.94
C GLY A 114 -11.27 -1.67 10.75
N GLY A 115 -11.32 -2.51 9.71
CA GLY A 115 -12.53 -3.26 9.35
C GLY A 115 -13.61 -2.40 8.69
N GLN A 116 -13.22 -1.25 8.13
CA GLN A 116 -14.12 -0.28 7.53
C GLN A 116 -13.71 -0.02 6.09
N ILE A 117 -14.71 0.01 5.20
CA ILE A 117 -14.57 0.66 3.89
C ILE A 117 -15.16 2.05 4.07
N LEU A 118 -14.30 3.05 4.00
CA LEU A 118 -14.74 4.44 3.99
C LEU A 118 -15.18 4.78 2.56
N ASN A 119 -16.28 5.55 2.46
CA ASN A 119 -16.99 5.84 1.21
C ASN A 119 -17.72 4.63 0.61
N LYS A 120 -18.47 4.89 -0.48
CA LYS A 120 -19.21 3.87 -1.20
C LYS A 120 -18.31 3.23 -2.25
N TYR A 121 -18.12 1.92 -2.17
CA TYR A 121 -17.49 1.17 -3.25
C TYR A 121 -18.37 1.26 -4.52
N PRO A 122 -17.80 1.46 -5.72
CA PRO A 122 -18.58 1.49 -6.95
C PRO A 122 -19.46 0.25 -7.12
N ASP A 123 -20.75 0.44 -7.37
CA ASP A 123 -21.70 -0.63 -7.69
C ASP A 123 -21.73 -0.96 -9.18
N ASP A 124 -21.28 -0.03 -10.03
CA ASP A 124 -21.11 -0.22 -11.46
C ASP A 124 -19.65 0.06 -11.87
N LEU A 125 -18.96 -0.98 -12.33
CA LEU A 125 -17.59 -0.92 -12.88
C LEU A 125 -17.56 -0.95 -14.42
N SER A 126 -18.72 -0.91 -15.06
CA SER A 126 -18.83 -0.94 -16.52
C SER A 126 -18.47 0.40 -17.17
N ASN A 127 -18.33 0.38 -18.49
CA ASN A 127 -18.10 1.58 -19.29
C ASN A 127 -19.23 2.63 -19.18
N THR A 128 -20.44 2.22 -18.80
CA THR A 128 -21.59 3.12 -18.66
C THR A 128 -21.73 3.71 -17.26
N SER A 129 -20.85 3.32 -16.34
CA SER A 129 -20.85 3.83 -14.97
C SER A 129 -20.73 5.36 -14.96
N PRO A 130 -21.51 6.08 -14.13
CA PRO A 130 -21.33 7.52 -13.96
C PRO A 130 -19.96 7.87 -13.35
N LEU A 131 -19.27 6.89 -12.76
CA LEU A 131 -17.91 7.03 -12.25
C LEU A 131 -16.84 6.90 -13.35
N ASN A 132 -17.20 6.40 -14.54
CA ASN A 132 -16.33 6.42 -15.69
C ASN A 132 -16.34 7.81 -16.33
N THR A 133 -15.46 8.69 -15.86
CA THR A 133 -15.30 10.04 -16.40
C THR A 133 -14.43 10.10 -17.67
N GLY A 134 -14.20 8.96 -18.33
CA GLY A 134 -13.33 8.85 -19.50
C GLY A 134 -11.86 8.60 -19.16
N ARG A 135 -10.97 8.83 -20.12
CA ARG A 135 -9.52 8.69 -19.94
C ARG A 135 -8.99 9.89 -19.17
N GLY A 136 -8.43 9.65 -17.98
CA GLY A 136 -7.83 10.69 -17.16
C GLY A 136 -6.41 11.04 -17.64
N ARG A 137 -5.90 12.17 -17.16
CA ARG A 137 -4.49 12.52 -17.11
C ARG A 137 -4.26 13.34 -15.87
#